data_AF-A0A031FNW8-F1
#
_entry.id   AF-A0A031FNW8-F1
#
_cell.length_a   1.000
_cell.length_b   1.000
_cell.length_c   1.000
_cell.angle_alpha   90.00
_cell.angle_beta   90.00
_cell.angle_gamma   90.00
#
_symmetry.space_group_name_H-M   'P 1'
#
loop_
_entity.id
_entity.type
_entity.pdbx_description
1 polymer ?
#
loop_
_entity_poly.entity_id
_entity_poly.type
_entity_poly.pdbx_seq_one_letter_code
_entity_poly.pdbx_strand_id
1 'polypeptide(L)'
;MRTHPSMFAAAIVCAALTLTACATEGTAMPESDGPAPSSRPPFLRASPTPLVPTGAPAEVPEAKWKALVADLAARGVSGEPTLVTAERVEFANGSLGCPQPGMSYTQALVDGYRVIVRADDRTFDYRFGRGDDPLLCER
;
A
#
# COMPACT_ATOMS: atom_id res chain seq x y z
N MET A 1 11.94 34.37 63.94
CA MET A 1 11.84 35.85 63.96
C MET A 1 11.65 36.28 62.52
N ARG A 2 10.42 36.60 62.12
CA ARG A 2 9.81 37.94 62.26
C ARG A 2 10.66 38.97 61.51
N THR A 3 10.26 39.29 60.26
CA THR A 3 9.40 40.44 59.90
C THR A 3 10.26 41.66 59.59
N HIS A 4 10.07 42.45 58.53
CA HIS A 4 8.93 43.32 58.16
C HIS A 4 9.43 44.15 56.92
N PRO A 5 8.70 45.11 56.32
CA PRO A 5 7.54 44.95 55.46
C PRO A 5 7.54 45.95 54.27
N SER A 6 6.47 45.89 53.47
CA SER A 6 5.72 47.03 52.89
C SER A 6 6.39 48.41 52.78
N MET A 7 6.47 48.96 51.56
CA MET A 7 5.97 50.30 51.31
C MET A 7 5.29 50.39 49.93
N PHE A 8 3.95 50.50 50.00
CA PHE A 8 3.08 51.43 49.26
C PHE A 8 3.26 51.52 47.73
N ALA A 9 2.36 50.91 46.94
CA ALA A 9 1.07 51.52 46.60
C ALA A 9 1.22 52.90 45.92
N ALA A 10 1.62 52.93 44.64
CA ALA A 10 1.33 54.05 43.73
C ALA A 10 1.73 53.70 42.29
N ALA A 11 0.87 52.98 41.57
CA ALA A 11 0.71 53.08 40.11
C ALA A 11 -0.28 52.02 39.60
N ILE A 12 -1.45 51.93 40.23
CA ILE A 12 -2.64 51.55 39.47
C ILE A 12 -2.95 52.77 38.60
N VAL A 13 -3.29 52.54 37.33
CA VAL A 13 -3.57 53.53 36.27
C VAL A 13 -2.33 53.93 35.46
N CYS A 14 -1.95 53.08 34.49
CA CYS A 14 -1.51 53.53 33.17
C CYS A 14 -1.40 52.31 32.22
N ALA A 15 -2.37 52.21 31.32
CA ALA A 15 -2.31 51.52 30.03
C ALA A 15 -1.92 50.02 30.06
N ALA A 16 -2.83 49.05 30.20
CA ALA A 16 -3.90 48.73 29.24
C ALA A 16 -3.53 49.10 27.78
N LEU A 17 -3.42 48.08 26.93
CA LEU A 17 -3.30 48.13 25.46
C LEU A 17 -1.88 48.23 24.88
N THR A 18 -1.24 47.10 24.61
CA THR A 18 -0.53 46.86 23.32
C THR A 18 -0.43 45.35 23.03
N LEU A 19 -1.56 44.69 22.79
CA LEU A 19 -1.54 43.54 21.87
C LEU A 19 -1.44 44.13 20.45
N THR A 20 -0.21 44.35 19.97
CA THR A 20 0.03 44.62 18.56
C THR A 20 -0.24 43.34 17.76
N ALA A 21 -1.49 43.18 17.34
CA ALA A 21 -1.85 42.25 16.29
C ALA A 21 -1.26 42.76 14.98
N CYS A 22 -0.44 41.95 14.32
CA CYS A 22 -0.12 42.15 12.91
C CYS A 22 -1.41 41.93 12.11
N ALA A 23 -2.21 42.98 11.92
CA ALA A 23 -3.16 43.02 10.83
C ALA A 23 -2.34 43.16 9.55
N THR A 24 -2.02 42.03 8.92
CA THR A 24 -1.61 42.07 7.52
C THR A 24 -2.84 42.58 6.78
N GLU A 25 -2.75 43.80 6.23
CA GLU A 25 -3.76 44.33 5.34
C GLU A 25 -3.82 43.38 4.14
N GLY A 26 -4.82 42.50 4.17
CA GLY A 26 -5.14 41.64 3.06
C GLY A 26 -5.54 42.54 1.91
N THR A 27 -4.67 42.64 0.90
CA THR A 27 -5.07 43.08 -0.44
C THR A 27 -6.38 42.39 -0.77
N ALA A 28 -7.44 43.18 -0.95
CA ALA A 28 -8.71 42.70 -1.43
C ALA A 28 -8.46 41.95 -2.74
N MET A 29 -8.64 40.63 -2.70
CA MET A 29 -8.74 39.83 -3.91
C MET A 29 -9.99 40.34 -4.63
N PRO A 30 -9.91 40.71 -5.93
CA PRO A 30 -11.11 41.04 -6.67
C PRO A 30 -12.03 39.82 -6.63
N GLU A 31 -13.28 40.02 -6.23
CA GLU A 31 -14.36 39.07 -6.45
C GLU A 31 -14.47 38.85 -7.96
N SER A 32 -13.86 37.75 -8.43
CA SER A 32 -14.15 37.19 -9.74
C SER A 32 -15.51 36.49 -9.66
N ASP A 33 -16.58 37.28 -9.73
CA ASP A 33 -17.91 36.79 -10.09
C ASP A 33 -17.90 36.38 -11.57
N GLY A 34 -17.39 35.19 -11.83
CA GLY A 34 -17.44 34.57 -13.15
C GLY A 34 -17.02 33.11 -13.06
N PRO A 35 -17.84 32.15 -13.55
CA PRO A 35 -17.39 30.77 -13.63
C PRO A 35 -16.20 30.72 -14.59
N ALA A 36 -15.00 30.50 -14.05
CA ALA A 36 -13.84 30.21 -14.88
C ALA A 36 -14.18 29.00 -15.75
N PRO A 37 -14.06 29.08 -17.09
CA PRO A 37 -14.25 27.90 -17.92
C PRO A 37 -13.13 26.92 -17.60
N SER A 38 -13.45 25.94 -16.77
CA SER A 38 -12.55 24.84 -16.45
C SER A 38 -12.29 24.07 -17.74
N SER A 39 -11.11 24.28 -18.32
CA SER A 39 -10.60 23.52 -19.48
C SER A 39 -10.21 22.08 -19.09
N ARG A 40 -10.62 21.60 -17.91
CA ARG A 40 -10.33 20.25 -17.46
C ARG A 40 -11.19 19.27 -18.26
N PRO A 41 -10.60 18.36 -19.04
CA PRO A 41 -11.38 17.31 -19.68
C PRO A 41 -12.17 16.53 -18.62
N PRO A 42 -13.40 16.10 -18.93
CA PRO A 42 -14.20 15.33 -17.99
C PRO A 42 -13.45 14.07 -17.60
N PHE A 43 -13.61 13.64 -16.34
CA PHE A 43 -13.11 12.34 -15.90
C PHE A 43 -13.82 11.26 -16.71
N LEU A 44 -13.11 10.69 -17.69
CA LEU A 44 -13.57 9.53 -18.43
C LEU A 44 -13.28 8.29 -17.58
N ARG A 45 -14.29 7.47 -17.35
CA ARG A 45 -14.08 6.12 -16.82
C ARG A 45 -13.47 5.28 -17.93
N ALA A 46 -12.27 4.76 -17.70
CA ALA A 46 -11.78 3.65 -18.51
C ALA A 46 -12.72 2.47 -18.30
N SER A 47 -13.23 1.90 -19.40
CA SER A 47 -13.90 0.60 -19.35
C SER A 47 -12.92 -0.41 -18.78
N PRO A 48 -13.32 -1.31 -17.86
CA PRO A 48 -12.44 -2.35 -17.37
C PRO A 48 -11.93 -3.17 -18.55
N THR A 49 -10.62 -3.12 -18.81
CA THR A 49 -9.99 -4.07 -19.72
C THR A 49 -10.27 -5.48 -19.18
N PRO A 50 -10.67 -6.45 -20.01
CA PRO A 50 -10.79 -7.83 -19.57
C PRO A 50 -9.51 -8.26 -18.84
N LEU A 51 -9.66 -8.80 -17.63
CA LEU A 51 -8.57 -9.32 -16.82
C LEU A 51 -8.03 -10.60 -17.47
N VAL A 52 -7.26 -10.45 -18.55
CA VAL A 52 -6.48 -11.56 -19.09
C VAL A 52 -5.38 -11.86 -18.07
N PRO A 53 -5.17 -13.14 -17.68
CA PRO A 53 -4.01 -13.53 -16.89
C PRO A 53 -2.75 -12.90 -17.47
N THR A 54 -2.07 -12.06 -16.70
CA THR A 54 -0.94 -11.26 -17.21
C THR A 54 0.27 -12.13 -17.56
N GLY A 55 0.31 -13.38 -17.10
CA GLY A 55 1.44 -14.25 -17.33
C GLY A 55 1.32 -15.12 -18.57
N ALA A 56 2.46 -15.33 -19.25
CA ALA A 56 2.55 -16.28 -20.33
C ALA A 56 2.54 -17.71 -19.77
N PRO A 57 1.83 -18.67 -20.40
CA PRO A 57 1.93 -20.08 -20.02
C PRO A 57 3.39 -20.52 -19.97
N ALA A 58 3.77 -21.20 -18.90
CA ALA A 58 5.14 -21.63 -18.69
C ALA A 58 5.19 -23.01 -18.02
N GLU A 59 6.25 -23.75 -18.32
CA GLU A 59 6.58 -24.97 -17.58
C GLU A 59 7.14 -24.61 -16.19
N VAL A 60 6.78 -25.39 -15.17
CA VAL A 60 7.28 -25.21 -13.80
C VAL A 60 8.65 -25.86 -13.69
N PRO A 61 9.72 -25.11 -13.35
CA PRO A 61 11.03 -25.70 -13.09
C PRO A 61 10.97 -26.76 -11.98
N GLU A 62 11.70 -27.86 -12.13
CA GLU A 62 11.68 -29.00 -11.21
C GLU A 62 11.93 -28.58 -9.75
N ALA A 63 12.89 -27.67 -9.51
CA ALA A 63 13.19 -27.17 -8.18
C ALA A 63 11.98 -26.50 -7.51
N LYS A 64 11.22 -25.70 -8.26
CA LYS A 64 10.00 -25.03 -7.78
C LYS A 64 8.87 -26.03 -7.53
N TRP A 65 8.71 -27.02 -8.40
CA TRP A 65 7.75 -28.11 -8.20
C TRP A 65 8.07 -28.91 -6.93
N LYS A 66 9.33 -29.30 -6.73
CA LYS A 66 9.75 -30.00 -5.52
C LYS A 66 9.52 -29.15 -4.27
N ALA A 67 9.79 -27.85 -4.34
CA ALA A 67 9.61 -26.95 -3.20
C ALA A 67 8.12 -26.78 -2.83
N LEU A 68 7.21 -26.62 -3.80
CA LEU A 68 5.77 -26.53 -3.47
C LEU A 68 5.20 -27.85 -2.95
N VAL A 69 5.64 -29.00 -3.47
CA VAL A 69 5.24 -30.32 -2.95
C VAL A 69 5.67 -30.47 -1.49
N ALA A 70 6.90 -30.04 -1.17
CA ALA A 70 7.41 -30.07 0.19
C ALA A 70 6.64 -29.12 1.13
N ASP A 71 6.29 -27.91 0.68
CA ASP A 71 5.48 -26.97 1.46
C ASP A 71 4.05 -27.49 1.69
N LEU A 72 3.42 -28.11 0.69
CA LEU A 72 2.12 -28.79 0.85
C LEU A 72 2.17 -29.91 1.88
N ALA A 73 3.18 -30.77 1.81
CA ALA A 73 3.36 -31.87 2.77
C ALA A 73 3.58 -31.33 4.21
N ALA A 74 4.37 -30.27 4.36
CA ALA A 74 4.59 -29.61 5.66
C ALA A 74 3.30 -29.01 6.25
N ARG A 75 2.33 -28.64 5.40
CA ARG A 75 1.00 -28.16 5.78
C ARG A 75 -0.02 -29.28 6.00
N GLY A 76 0.40 -30.55 5.90
CA GLY A 76 -0.47 -31.72 6.10
C GLY A 76 -1.41 -32.00 4.92
N VAL A 77 -1.09 -31.52 3.71
CA VAL A 77 -1.77 -31.94 2.48
C VAL A 77 -1.16 -33.27 2.06
N SER A 78 -1.98 -34.31 1.96
CA SER A 78 -1.54 -35.69 1.68
C SER A 78 -1.71 -36.10 0.23
N GLY A 79 -2.60 -35.45 -0.50
CA GLY A 79 -2.84 -35.72 -1.91
C GLY A 79 -1.70 -35.26 -2.79
N GLU A 80 -1.37 -36.05 -3.82
CA GLU A 80 -0.40 -35.66 -4.84
C GLU A 80 -0.94 -34.43 -5.60
N PRO A 81 -0.18 -33.31 -5.65
CA PRO A 81 -0.63 -32.13 -6.35
C PRO A 81 -0.66 -32.34 -7.85
N THR A 82 -1.74 -31.89 -8.46
CA THR A 82 -1.91 -31.83 -9.92
C THR A 82 -1.79 -30.39 -10.39
N LEU A 83 -1.01 -30.15 -11.44
CA LEU A 83 -0.87 -28.82 -12.02
C LEU A 83 -2.17 -28.39 -12.69
N VAL A 84 -2.69 -27.22 -12.30
CA VAL A 84 -3.86 -26.59 -12.93
C VAL A 84 -3.39 -25.55 -13.95
N THR A 85 -2.56 -24.60 -13.52
CA THR A 85 -1.93 -23.63 -14.41
C THR A 85 -0.54 -23.25 -13.91
N ALA A 86 0.33 -22.87 -14.84
CA ALA A 86 1.61 -22.25 -14.52
C ALA A 86 1.87 -21.12 -15.50
N GLU A 87 2.22 -19.96 -14.95
CA GLU A 87 2.42 -18.74 -15.71
C GLU A 87 3.70 -18.05 -15.25
N ARG A 88 4.49 -17.56 -16.20
CA ARG A 88 5.56 -16.60 -15.93
C ARG A 88 4.96 -15.21 -15.77
N VAL A 89 5.19 -14.57 -14.62
CA VAL A 89 4.59 -13.27 -14.27
C VAL A 89 5.69 -12.31 -13.83
N GLU A 90 5.57 -11.04 -14.22
CA GLU A 90 6.33 -9.94 -13.65
C GLU A 90 5.47 -9.26 -12.57
N PHE A 91 5.82 -9.46 -11.30
CA PHE A 91 5.08 -8.91 -10.16
C PHE A 91 5.46 -7.45 -9.92
N ALA A 92 4.48 -6.63 -9.54
CA ALA A 92 4.67 -5.20 -9.35
C ALA A 92 5.63 -4.82 -8.21
N ASN A 93 5.82 -5.71 -7.23
CA ASN A 93 6.62 -5.47 -6.04
C ASN A 93 7.01 -6.81 -5.36
N GLY A 94 7.83 -6.72 -4.30
CA GLY A 94 8.29 -7.86 -3.52
C GLY A 94 7.22 -8.67 -2.78
N SER A 95 5.94 -8.26 -2.80
CA SER A 95 4.85 -9.09 -2.22
C SER A 95 4.44 -10.26 -3.11
N LEU A 96 4.88 -10.28 -4.37
CA LEU A 96 4.49 -11.27 -5.38
C LEU A 96 2.96 -11.35 -5.61
N GLY A 97 2.24 -10.28 -5.26
CA GLY A 97 0.78 -10.22 -5.33
C GLY A 97 0.05 -10.80 -4.10
N CYS A 98 0.77 -11.10 -3.02
CA CYS A 98 0.24 -11.64 -1.77
C CYS A 98 0.62 -10.77 -0.58
N PRO A 99 0.18 -9.49 -0.53
CA PRO A 99 0.56 -8.57 0.52
C PRO A 99 -0.08 -8.95 1.85
N GLN A 100 0.72 -8.86 2.92
CA GLN A 100 0.27 -9.02 4.30
C GLN A 100 0.01 -7.63 4.93
N PRO A 101 -1.01 -7.49 5.79
CA PRO A 101 -1.30 -6.24 6.47
C PRO A 101 -0.10 -5.72 7.28
N GLY A 102 0.13 -4.40 7.23
CA GLY A 102 1.19 -3.74 7.99
C GLY A 102 2.61 -3.90 7.41
N MET A 103 2.78 -4.62 6.31
CA MET A 103 4.08 -4.82 5.68
C MET A 103 4.37 -3.76 4.61
N SER A 104 5.64 -3.36 4.51
CA SER A 104 6.15 -2.52 3.42
C SER A 104 6.97 -3.36 2.45
N TYR A 105 6.62 -3.31 1.16
CA TYR A 105 7.27 -4.10 0.10
C TYR A 105 8.11 -3.22 -0.83
N THR A 106 9.17 -3.80 -1.39
CA THR A 106 10.03 -3.14 -2.37
C THR A 106 9.24 -2.78 -3.63
N GLN A 107 9.37 -1.53 -4.11
CA GLN A 107 8.70 -1.08 -5.34
C GLN A 107 9.56 -1.38 -6.57
N ALA A 108 9.84 -2.67 -6.79
CA ALA A 108 10.62 -3.16 -7.92
C ALA A 108 9.90 -4.33 -8.59
N LEU A 109 9.96 -4.37 -9.93
CA LEU A 109 9.43 -5.47 -10.71
C LEU A 109 10.18 -6.77 -10.40
N VAL A 110 9.43 -7.84 -10.17
CA VAL A 110 9.97 -9.16 -9.83
C VAL A 110 9.47 -10.20 -10.83
N ASP A 111 10.37 -10.67 -11.68
CA ASP A 111 10.11 -11.87 -12.49
C ASP A 111 9.92 -13.09 -11.59
N GLY A 112 8.91 -13.87 -11.92
CA GLY A 112 8.54 -15.01 -11.12
C GLY A 112 7.53 -15.92 -11.79
N TYR A 113 6.92 -16.77 -10.97
CA TYR A 113 5.90 -17.72 -11.39
C TYR A 113 4.65 -17.59 -10.53
N ARG A 114 3.49 -17.75 -11.17
CA ARG A 114 2.24 -18.09 -10.53
C ARG A 114 1.88 -19.52 -10.91
N VAL A 115 1.79 -20.39 -9.93
CA VAL A 115 1.53 -21.83 -10.11
C VAL A 115 0.29 -22.20 -9.31
N ILE A 116 -0.75 -22.64 -10.01
CA ILE A 116 -1.98 -23.11 -9.40
C ILE A 116 -1.97 -24.64 -9.44
N VAL A 117 -2.13 -25.27 -8.28
CA VAL A 117 -2.21 -26.74 -8.16
C VAL A 117 -3.49 -27.17 -7.43
N ARG A 118 -3.92 -28.41 -7.65
CA ARG A 118 -5.04 -29.02 -6.92
C ARG A 118 -4.57 -30.27 -6.18
N ALA A 119 -4.90 -30.37 -4.89
CA ALA A 119 -4.63 -31.53 -4.03
C ALA A 119 -5.73 -31.64 -2.96
N ASP A 120 -6.13 -32.86 -2.60
CA ASP A 120 -7.18 -33.12 -1.59
C ASP A 120 -8.45 -32.25 -1.79
N ASP A 121 -8.91 -32.17 -3.05
CA ASP A 121 -10.05 -31.34 -3.49
C ASP A 121 -9.95 -29.82 -3.27
N ARG A 122 -8.78 -29.33 -2.85
CA ARG A 122 -8.48 -27.92 -2.66
C ARG A 122 -7.55 -27.41 -3.75
N THR A 123 -7.66 -26.13 -4.05
CA THR A 123 -6.79 -25.43 -5.00
C THR A 123 -5.86 -24.48 -4.25
N PHE A 124 -4.58 -24.52 -4.60
CA PHE A 124 -3.52 -23.75 -3.97
C PHE A 124 -2.87 -22.82 -4.99
N ASP A 125 -2.66 -21.56 -4.62
CA ASP A 125 -2.04 -20.54 -5.46
C ASP A 125 -0.63 -20.24 -4.94
N TYR A 126 0.38 -20.82 -5.58
CA TYR A 126 1.78 -20.61 -5.24
C TYR A 126 2.42 -19.50 -6.07
N ARG A 127 3.16 -18.64 -5.39
CA ARG A 127 3.99 -17.59 -5.99
C ARG A 127 5.46 -17.87 -5.76
N PHE A 128 6.25 -17.66 -6.80
CA PHE A 128 7.70 -17.71 -6.74
C PHE A 128 8.25 -16.39 -7.25
N GLY A 129 9.22 -15.82 -6.54
CA GLY A 129 10.06 -14.75 -7.07
C GLY A 129 11.18 -15.33 -7.95
N ARG A 130 12.37 -14.73 -7.86
CA ARG A 130 13.56 -15.21 -8.59
C ARG A 130 14.07 -16.56 -8.07
N GLY A 131 13.90 -16.83 -6.77
CA GLY A 131 14.30 -18.08 -6.11
C GLY A 131 13.24 -19.17 -6.19
N ASP A 132 13.53 -20.30 -5.56
CA ASP A 132 12.66 -21.48 -5.55
C ASP A 132 11.76 -21.58 -4.31
N ASP A 133 11.84 -20.60 -3.40
CA ASP A 133 11.01 -20.55 -2.20
C ASP A 133 9.53 -20.31 -2.59
N PRO A 134 8.62 -21.23 -2.23
CA PRO A 134 7.22 -21.09 -2.53
C PRO A 134 6.53 -20.16 -1.51
N LEU A 135 5.75 -19.21 -2.01
CA LEU A 135 4.82 -18.44 -1.20
C LEU A 135 3.40 -18.90 -1.51
N LEU A 136 2.74 -19.54 -0.54
CA LEU A 136 1.31 -19.85 -0.66
C LEU A 136 0.49 -18.58 -0.46
N CYS A 137 -0.27 -18.19 -1.49
CA CYS A 137 -1.18 -17.07 -1.46
C CYS A 137 -2.55 -17.52 -0.97
N GLU A 138 -2.93 -17.10 0.24
CA GLU A 138 -4.28 -17.30 0.74
C GLU A 138 -5.17 -16.14 0.23
N ARG A 139 -6.35 -16.46 -0.30
CA ARG A 139 -7.35 -15.45 -0.70
C ARG A 139 -8.31 -15.16 0.43
#